data_AF-Q9SMC9-F1
#
_entry.id   AF-Q9SMC9-F1
#
_cell.length_a   1.000
_cell.length_b   1.000
_cell.length_c   1.000
_cell.angle_alpha   90.00
_cell.angle_beta   90.00
_cell.angle_gamma   90.00
#
_symmetry.space_group_name_H-M   'P 1'
#
loop_
_entity.id
_entity.type
_entity.pdbx_description
1 polymer ?
#
loop_
_entity_poly.entity_id
_entity_poly.type
_entity_poly.pdbx_seq_one_letter_code
_entity_poly.pdbx_strand_id
1 'polypeptide(L)' 'DVPWEMFIDTCKRLRIMKGSDAIGLAPRAMEKCRSRN' A
#
# COMPACT_ATOMS: atom_id res chain seq x y z
N ASP A 1 3.29 0.63 -9.94
CA ASP A 1 2.55 -0.65 -10.08
C ASP A 1 3.47 -1.66 -10.74
N VAL A 2 3.55 -2.87 -10.18
CA VAL A 2 4.39 -3.94 -10.73
C VAL A 2 3.55 -4.84 -11.65
N PRO A 3 4.13 -5.42 -12.72
CA PRO A 3 3.44 -6.40 -13.56
C PRO A 3 2.93 -7.60 -12.76
N TRP A 4 1.79 -8.16 -13.17
CA TRP A 4 1.13 -9.26 -12.47
C TRP A 4 2.01 -10.50 -12.30
N GLU A 5 2.73 -10.90 -13.35
CA GLU A 5 3.61 -12.07 -13.30
C GLU A 5 4.75 -11.92 -12.27
N MET A 6 5.29 -10.71 -12.11
CA MET A 6 6.32 -10.43 -11.10
C MET A 6 5.73 -10.43 -9.68
N PHE A 7 4.50 -9.98 -9.52
CA PHE A 7 3.81 -10.02 -8.23
C PHE A 7 3.61 -11.46 -7.77
N ILE A 8 3.13 -12.34 -8.66
CA ILE A 8 2.88 -13.75 -8.35
C ILE A 8 4.17 -14.48 -7.96
N ASP A 9 5.29 -14.21 -8.65
CA ASP A 9 6.59 -14.80 -8.34
C ASP A 9 7.13 -14.36 -6.96
N THR A 10 6.91 -13.10 -6.57
CA THR A 10 7.55 -12.49 -5.40
C THR A 10 6.70 -12.49 -4.12
N CYS A 11 5.38 -12.51 -4.23
CA CYS A 11 4.47 -12.40 -3.08
C CYS A 11 4.28 -13.72 -2.34
N LYS A 12 5.06 -13.91 -1.27
CA LYS A 12 5.04 -15.13 -0.45
C LYS A 12 3.89 -15.20 0.56
N ARG A 13 3.38 -14.06 1.04
CA ARG A 13 2.30 -13.97 2.04
C ARG A 13 1.50 -12.70 1.86
N LEU A 14 0.18 -12.81 2.00
CA LEU A 14 -0.75 -11.68 1.98
C LEU A 14 -1.45 -11.56 3.33
N ARG A 15 -1.62 -10.33 3.80
CA ARG A 15 -2.38 -10.00 5.00
C ARG A 15 -3.43 -8.96 4.64
N ILE A 16 -4.70 -9.25 4.95
CA ILE A 16 -5.77 -8.28 4.88
C ILE A 16 -5.70 -7.43 6.17
N MET A 17 -5.61 -6.11 6.02
CA MET A 17 -5.51 -5.16 7.13
C MET A 17 -6.66 -4.15 7.05
N LYS A 18 -7.10 -3.64 8.20
CA LYS A 18 -7.99 -2.47 8.21
C LYS A 18 -7.18 -1.25 7.75
N GLY A 19 -7.80 -0.36 6.97
CA GLY A 19 -7.09 0.83 6.44
C GLY A 19 -6.49 1.74 7.52
N SER A 20 -7.07 1.75 8.73
CA SER A 20 -6.50 2.44 9.90
C SER A 20 -5.16 1.87 10.35
N ASP A 21 -4.93 0.57 10.14
CA ASP A 21 -3.74 -0.13 10.62
C ASP A 21 -2.58 0.01 9.62
N ALA A 22 -2.86 0.51 8.41
CA ALA A 22 -1.86 0.79 7.38
C ALA A 22 -1.18 2.17 7.57
N ILE A 23 -1.62 2.97 8.54
CA ILE A 23 -1.04 4.29 8.87
C ILE A 23 0.39 4.05 9.40
N GLY A 24 1.40 4.25 8.55
CA GLY A 24 2.82 4.06 8.88
C GLY A 24 3.55 2.97 8.09
N LEU A 25 2.82 2.18 7.28
CA LEU A 25 3.43 1.17 6.40
C LEU A 25 3.86 1.72 5.03
N ALA A 26 3.27 2.85 4.61
CA ALA A 26 3.64 3.48 3.35
C ALA A 26 4.98 4.23 3.49
N PRO A 27 5.89 4.17 2.49
CA PRO A 27 7.05 5.06 2.44
C PRO A 27 6.59 6.52 2.55
N ARG A 28 7.35 7.38 3.24
CA ARG A 28 6.97 8.78 3.57
C ARG A 28 6.74 9.72 2.36
N ALA A 29 6.65 9.19 1.14
CA ALA A 29 6.31 9.92 -0.06
C ALA A 29 4.83 9.72 -0.39
N MET A 30 3.97 10.55 0.21
CA MET A 30 2.87 11.26 -0.45
C MET A 30 2.06 11.95 0.65
N GLU A 31 2.32 13.25 0.84
CA GLU A 31 1.33 14.13 1.45
C GLU A 31 0.03 13.95 0.66
N LYS A 32 -0.93 13.22 1.23
CA LYS A 32 -2.30 13.27 0.75
C LYS A 32 -2.70 14.72 0.84
N CYS A 33 -2.93 15.37 -0.30
CA CYS A 33 -3.71 16.60 -0.37
C CYS A 33 -4.97 16.34 0.46
N ARG A 34 -5.02 16.91 1.68
CA ARG A 34 -6.25 16.98 2.45
C ARG A 34 -7.16 17.86 1.61
N SER A 35 -8.08 17.23 0.87
CA SER A 35 -9.18 17.95 0.23
C SER A 35 -9.87 18.72 1.34
N ARG A 36 -9.68 20.02 1.34
CA ARG A 36 -10.34 20.96 2.22
C ARG A 36 -11.65 21.30 1.54
N ASN A 37 -12.70 20.57 1.88
CA ASN A 37 -14.08 21.05 1.79
C ASN A 37 -14.96 20.27 2.76
#